data_AF-A0A938S4V4-F1
#
_entry.id   AF-A0A938S4V4-F1
#
_cell.length_a   1.000
_cell.length_b   1.000
_cell.length_c   1.000
_cell.angle_alpha   90.00
_cell.angle_beta   90.00
_cell.angle_gamma   90.00
#
_symmetry.space_group_name_H-M   'P 1'
#
loop_
_entity.id
_entity.type
_entity.pdbx_description
1 polymer ?
#
loop_
_entity_poly.entity_id
_entity_poly.type
_entity_poly.pdbx_seq_one_letter_code
_entity_poly.pdbx_strand_id
1 'polypeptide(L)' 'MLRFEWDPNKARQNLEVHGVSFDEASTAFRGTLSLAIYDPLHSEDEDRFVLI' A
#
# COMPACT_ATOMS: atom_id res chain seq x y z
N MET A 1 3.04 6.19 16.10
CA MET A 1 2.96 6.87 14.80
C MET A 1 3.39 5.88 13.74
N LEU A 2 2.57 5.63 12.71
CA LEU A 2 2.89 4.69 11.64
C LEU A 2 4.04 5.25 10.78
N ARG A 3 4.95 4.37 10.35
CA ARG A 3 6.03 4.69 9.43
C ARG A 3 5.90 3.77 8.23
N PHE A 4 6.10 4.32 7.05
CA PHE A 4 6.02 3.61 5.79
C PHE A 4 7.35 3.76 5.07
N GLU A 5 7.73 2.72 4.35
CA GLU A 5 8.88 2.72 3.46
C GLU A 5 8.50 2.03 2.15
N TRP A 6 9.16 2.44 1.08
CA TRP A 6 8.98 1.86 -0.23
C TRP A 6 10.23 2.09 -1.07
N ASP A 7 10.42 1.23 -2.06
CA ASP A 7 11.45 1.44 -3.08
C ASP A 7 11.13 2.70 -3.92
N PRO A 8 12.09 3.62 -4.12
CA PRO A 8 11.87 4.85 -4.88
C PRO A 8 11.48 4.63 -6.35
N ASN A 9 12.00 3.58 -6.99
CA ASN A 9 11.66 3.26 -8.38
C ASN A 9 10.22 2.76 -8.46
N LYS A 10 9.79 1.93 -7.51
CA LYS A 10 8.41 1.47 -7.40
C LYS A 10 7.45 2.63 -7.14
N ALA A 11 7.83 3.58 -6.30
CA ALA A 11 7.02 4.78 -6.05
C ALA A 11 6.82 5.63 -7.31
N ARG A 12 7.88 5.85 -8.08
CA ARG A 12 7.80 6.56 -9.37
C ARG A 12 6.89 5.83 -10.35
N GLN A 13 7.08 4.52 -10.50
CA GLN A 13 6.24 3.68 -11.38
C GLN A 13 4.78 3.68 -10.93
N ASN A 14 4.50 3.61 -9.63
CA ASN A 14 3.14 3.64 -9.11
C ASN A 14 2.43 4.96 -9.46
N LEU A 15 3.13 6.08 -9.30
CA LEU A 15 2.59 7.39 -9.67
C LEU A 15 2.33 7.49 -11.18
N GLU A 16 3.23 6.98 -12.02
CA GLU A 16 3.06 6.97 -13.47
C GLU A 16 1.88 6.09 -13.93
N VAL A 17 1.71 4.91 -13.34
CA VAL A 17 0.69 3.92 -13.75
C VAL A 17 -0.68 4.22 -13.15
N HIS A 18 -0.73 4.64 -11.89
CA HIS A 18 -1.97 4.76 -11.13
C HIS A 18 -2.38 6.20 -10.82
N GLY A 19 -1.50 7.19 -11.06
CA GLY A 19 -1.78 8.60 -10.79
C GLY A 19 -1.84 8.96 -9.30
N VAL A 20 -1.49 8.04 -8.40
CA VAL A 20 -1.49 8.22 -6.94
C VAL A 20 -0.11 7.92 -6.37
N SER A 21 0.36 8.77 -5.48
CA SER A 21 1.63 8.57 -4.75
C SER A 21 1.45 7.64 -3.54
N PHE A 22 2.52 6.98 -3.10
CA PHE A 22 2.45 6.19 -1.86
C PHE A 22 2.28 7.06 -0.61
N ASP A 23 2.78 8.29 -0.60
CA ASP A 23 2.49 9.25 0.47
C ASP A 23 0.98 9.51 0.59
N GLU A 24 0.30 9.75 -0.52
CA GLU A 24 -1.16 9.93 -0.56
C GLU A 24 -1.88 8.63 -0.19
N ALA A 25 -1.51 7.50 -0.78
CA ALA A 25 -2.11 6.20 -0.48
C ALA A 25 -1.96 5.82 1.01
N SER A 26 -0.85 6.20 1.67
CA SER A 26 -0.63 5.94 3.09
C SER A 26 -1.66 6.59 4.01
N THR A 27 -2.36 7.63 3.53
CA THR A 27 -3.43 8.27 4.29
C THR A 27 -4.63 7.35 4.51
N ALA A 28 -4.83 6.34 3.65
CA ALA A 28 -5.87 5.33 3.81
C ALA A 28 -5.74 4.56 5.14
N PHE A 29 -4.54 4.42 5.71
CA PHE A 29 -4.35 3.79 7.03
C PHE A 29 -4.92 4.58 8.20
N ARG A 30 -5.33 5.84 7.99
CA ARG A 30 -5.94 6.70 9.01
C ARG A 30 -7.47 6.70 8.95
N GLY A 31 -8.08 6.05 7.96
CA GLY A 31 -9.53 5.98 7.83
C GLY A 31 -10.16 5.12 8.93
N THR A 32 -11.27 5.60 9.50
CA THR A 32 -12.02 4.86 10.52
C THR A 32 -12.73 3.63 9.95
N LEU A 33 -12.93 3.60 8.62
CA LEU A 33 -13.58 2.50 7.89
C LEU A 33 -12.57 1.63 7.13
N SER A 34 -11.28 1.86 7.30
CA SER A 34 -10.27 1.14 6.55
C SER A 34 -10.21 -0.32 6.98
N LEU A 35 -10.18 -1.22 5.99
CA LEU A 35 -10.16 -2.66 6.20
C LEU A 35 -8.92 -3.26 5.55
N ALA A 36 -8.02 -3.79 6.38
CA ALA A 36 -6.88 -4.57 5.91
C ALA A 36 -7.29 -6.05 5.79
N ILE A 37 -7.12 -6.62 4.60
CA ILE A 37 -7.50 -7.99 4.26
C ILE A 37 -6.25 -8.74 3.84
N TYR A 38 -6.02 -9.93 4.41
CA TYR A 38 -4.92 -10.80 3.99
C TYR A 38 -5.15 -11.29 2.55
N ASP A 39 -4.10 -11.24 1.74
CA ASP A 39 -4.15 -11.65 0.33
C ASP A 39 -3.45 -12.99 0.12
N PRO A 40 -4.15 -14.12 0.28
CA PRO A 40 -3.54 -15.45 0.17
C PRO A 40 -3.01 -15.75 -1.23
N LEU A 41 -3.46 -15.03 -2.27
CA LEU A 41 -3.05 -15.29 -3.65
C LEU A 41 -1.63 -14.79 -3.96
N HIS A 42 -1.14 -13.83 -3.16
CA HIS A 42 0.16 -13.20 -3.36
C HIS A 42 1.09 -13.36 -2.14
N SER A 43 0.73 -14.20 -1.17
CA SER A 43 1.45 -14.33 0.11
C SER A 43 2.28 -15.61 0.24
N GLU A 44 2.78 -16.16 -0.87
CA GLU A 44 3.60 -17.39 -0.86
C GLU A 44 4.99 -17.15 -0.24
N ASP A 45 5.66 -16.05 -0.61
CA ASP A 45 7.02 -15.74 -0.17
C ASP A 45 7.06 -14.74 1.01
N GLU A 46 6.03 -13.92 1.16
CA GLU A 46 5.91 -12.89 2.20
C GLU A 46 4.44 -12.58 2.49
N ASP A 47 4.10 -12.13 3.70
CA ASP A 47 2.73 -11.74 4.01
C ASP A 47 2.33 -10.47 3.26
N ARG A 48 1.23 -10.55 2.48
CA ARG A 48 0.66 -9.42 1.76
C ARG A 48 -0.77 -9.13 2.17
N PHE A 49 -1.11 -7.85 2.17
CA PHE A 49 -2.42 -7.34 2.56
C PHE A 49 -2.93 -6.30 1.56
N VAL A 50 -4.24 -6.30 1.34
CA VAL A 50 -4.96 -5.23 0.61
C VAL A 50 -5.68 -4.36 1.64
N LEU A 51 -5.53 -3.04 1.50
CA LEU A 51 -6.25 -2.05 2.29
C LEU A 51 -7.37 -1.45 1.44
N ILE A 52 -8.60 -1.50 1.94
CA ILE A 52 -9.80 -0.91 1.33
C ILE A 52 -10.35 0.19 2.24
#